data_AF-A0A1I6WJS9-F1
#
_entry.id   AF-A0A1I6WJS9-F1
#
_cell.length_a   1.000
_cell.length_b   1.000
_cell.length_c   1.000
_cell.angle_alpha   90.00
_cell.angle_beta   90.00
_cell.angle_gamma   90.00
#
_symmetry.space_group_name_H-M   'P 1'
#
loop_
_entity.id
_entity.type
_entity.pdbx_description
1 polymer ?
#
loop_
_entity_poly.entity_id
_entity_poly.type
_entity_poly.pdbx_seq_one_letter_code
_entity_poly.pdbx_strand_id
1 'polypeptide(L)'
;MLRVLEIDVGIDGLRRIERDVLLAAHALCQRTGNTVKSDGFRRHPLVGAIPQATFYRSIQTLLSLGLLERAPNTKAKSYVLRSDLLSKRPPRG
;
A
#
# COMPACT_ATOMS: atom_id res chain seq x y z
N MET A 1 -16.12 10.88 17.18
CA MET A 1 -14.77 11.21 16.69
C MET A 1 -14.29 10.04 15.82
N LEU A 2 -13.77 10.33 14.62
CA LEU A 2 -13.58 9.39 13.51
C LEU A 2 -12.51 8.30 13.76
N ARG A 3 -12.94 7.03 13.67
CA ARG A 3 -12.22 5.78 13.30
C ARG A 3 -10.69 5.85 13.15
N VAL A 4 -9.95 5.61 14.23
CA VAL A 4 -8.51 5.28 14.16
C VAL A 4 -8.21 4.16 15.17
N LEU A 5 -8.90 3.04 15.05
CA LEU A 5 -8.61 1.83 15.81
C LEU A 5 -8.80 0.65 14.85
N GLU A 6 -7.86 -0.29 14.87
CA GLU A 6 -7.81 -1.56 14.12
C GLU A 6 -6.96 -1.59 12.82
N ILE A 7 -5.70 -1.09 12.86
CA ILE A 7 -4.60 -1.69 12.08
C ILE A 7 -3.29 -1.62 12.89
N ASP A 8 -3.19 -2.44 13.94
CA ASP A 8 -2.14 -2.36 14.97
C ASP A 8 -1.03 -3.43 14.86
N VAL A 9 -0.82 -4.01 13.68
CA VAL A 9 0.30 -4.95 13.46
C VAL A 9 1.09 -4.48 12.25
N GLY A 10 2.02 -3.55 12.46
CA GLY A 10 3.04 -3.16 11.47
C GLY A 10 2.98 -1.72 10.93
N ILE A 11 1.97 -0.91 11.29
CA ILE A 11 1.83 0.48 10.80
C ILE A 11 2.48 1.52 11.72
N ASP A 12 2.59 1.25 13.03
CA ASP A 12 3.12 2.21 14.02
C ASP A 12 4.59 2.61 13.72
N GLY A 13 5.40 1.66 13.22
CA GLY A 13 6.78 1.91 12.82
C GLY A 13 6.96 2.56 11.44
N LEU A 14 5.89 2.78 10.68
CA LEU A 14 6.00 3.35 9.34
C LEU A 14 6.30 4.85 9.40
N ARG A 15 7.29 5.30 8.65
CA ARG A 15 7.51 6.72 8.39
C ARG A 15 6.36 7.28 7.58
N ARG A 16 6.13 8.59 7.69
CA ARG A 16 5.06 9.31 6.96
C ARG A 16 5.00 8.94 5.47
N ILE A 17 6.17 8.90 4.83
CA ILE A 17 6.33 8.52 3.42
C ILE A 17 5.84 7.10 3.14
N GLU A 18 6.14 6.15 4.02
CA GLU A 18 5.73 4.76 3.86
C GLU A 18 4.20 4.62 4.04
N ARG A 19 3.61 5.38 4.97
CA ARG A 19 2.15 5.50 5.10
C ARG A 19 1.49 6.11 3.87
N ASP A 20 2.08 7.18 3.32
CA ASP A 20 1.57 7.84 2.12
C ASP A 20 1.57 6.87 0.91
N VAL A 21 2.63 6.06 0.78
CA VAL A 21 2.71 5.00 -0.24
C VAL A 21 1.67 3.91 0.00
N LEU A 22 1.47 3.46 1.24
CA LEU A 22 0.47 2.45 1.58
C LEU A 22 -0.96 2.93 1.30
N LEU A 23 -1.27 4.18 1.66
CA LEU A 23 -2.57 4.81 1.40
C LEU A 23 -2.81 4.96 -0.11
N ALA A 24 -1.80 5.36 -0.86
CA ALA A 24 -1.89 5.41 -2.32
C ALA A 24 -2.14 4.02 -2.93
N ALA A 25 -1.46 2.98 -2.43
CA ALA A 25 -1.69 1.60 -2.86
C ALA A 25 -3.16 1.19 -2.64
N HIS A 26 -3.68 1.46 -1.44
CA HIS A 26 -5.05 1.16 -1.07
C HIS A 26 -6.08 1.85 -1.98
N ALA A 27 -5.91 3.15 -2.23
CA ALA A 27 -6.78 3.91 -3.12
C ALA A 27 -6.75 3.39 -4.57
N LEU A 28 -5.58 2.96 -5.05
CA LEU A 28 -5.41 2.41 -6.40
C LEU A 28 -5.94 0.98 -6.54
N CYS A 29 -5.82 0.13 -5.52
CA CYS A 29 -6.39 -1.22 -5.50
C CYS A 29 -7.92 -1.20 -5.60
N GLN A 30 -8.58 -0.28 -4.88
CA GLN A 30 -10.04 -0.13 -4.94
C GLN A 30 -10.55 0.23 -6.35
N ARG A 31 -9.72 0.85 -7.18
CA ARG A 31 -10.08 1.25 -8.56
C ARG A 31 -9.78 0.17 -9.61
N THR A 32 -8.79 -0.69 -9.38
CA THR A 32 -8.14 -1.45 -10.48
C THR A 32 -8.10 -2.97 -10.27
N GLY A 33 -8.78 -3.51 -9.25
CA GLY A 33 -8.87 -4.95 -9.05
C GLY A 33 -7.61 -5.54 -8.41
N ASN A 34 -7.27 -5.05 -7.20
CA ASN A 34 -6.22 -5.55 -6.31
C ASN A 34 -4.76 -5.42 -6.77
N THR A 35 -4.47 -5.13 -8.05
CA THR A 35 -3.09 -4.93 -8.52
C THR A 35 -2.80 -3.47 -8.85
N VAL A 36 -1.66 -2.96 -8.38
CA VAL A 36 -1.18 -1.59 -8.61
C VAL A 36 0.19 -1.59 -9.26
N LYS A 37 0.34 -0.81 -10.34
CA LYS A 37 1.62 -0.62 -11.04
C LYS A 37 2.38 0.58 -10.48
N SER A 38 3.71 0.55 -10.51
CA SER A 38 4.54 1.73 -10.14
C SER A 38 4.14 3.02 -10.85
N ASP A 39 3.70 2.95 -12.11
CA ASP A 39 3.25 4.15 -12.85
C ASP A 39 1.99 4.77 -12.23
N GLY A 40 1.07 3.93 -11.73
CA GLY A 40 -0.13 4.38 -11.01
C GLY A 40 0.23 5.09 -9.70
N PHE A 41 1.22 4.60 -8.96
CA PHE A 41 1.75 5.28 -7.78
C PHE A 41 2.30 6.66 -8.11
N ARG A 42 3.05 6.80 -9.21
CA ARG A 42 3.64 8.08 -9.61
C ARG A 42 2.61 9.14 -9.99
N ARG A 43 1.45 8.73 -10.48
CA ARG A 43 0.32 9.63 -10.79
C ARG A 43 -0.53 9.95 -9.55
N HIS A 44 -0.31 9.28 -8.43
CA HIS A 44 -1.07 9.51 -7.21
C HIS A 44 -0.54 10.75 -6.47
N PRO A 45 -1.39 11.69 -6.05
CA PRO A 45 -0.94 12.96 -5.45
C PRO A 45 -0.10 12.78 -4.17
N LEU A 46 -0.35 11.73 -3.40
CA LEU A 46 0.43 11.40 -2.19
C LEU A 46 1.87 10.94 -2.49
N VAL A 47 2.14 10.44 -3.70
CA VAL A 47 3.41 9.79 -4.05
C VAL A 47 4.13 10.50 -5.20
N GLY A 48 3.42 11.29 -6.01
CA GLY A 48 3.98 11.96 -7.19
C GLY A 48 5.13 12.93 -6.87
N ALA A 49 5.12 13.55 -5.69
CA ALA A 49 6.18 14.44 -5.22
C ALA A 49 7.36 13.70 -4.56
N ILE A 50 7.25 12.39 -4.32
CA ILE A 50 8.28 11.61 -3.60
C ILE A 50 9.43 11.28 -4.57
N PRO A 51 10.71 11.54 -4.19
CA PRO A 51 11.85 11.14 -4.98
C PRO A 51 11.88 9.63 -5.28
N GLN A 52 12.36 9.26 -6.46
CA GLN A 52 12.35 7.88 -6.94
C GLN A 52 13.03 6.89 -5.99
N ALA A 53 14.21 7.24 -5.49
CA ALA A 53 14.96 6.39 -4.56
C ALA A 53 14.19 6.18 -3.25
N THR A 54 13.57 7.23 -2.74
CA THR A 54 12.76 7.20 -1.52
C THR A 54 11.51 6.34 -1.72
N PHE A 55 10.81 6.50 -2.84
CA PHE A 55 9.66 5.67 -3.19
C PHE A 55 10.01 4.17 -3.21
N TYR A 56 11.09 3.79 -3.90
CA TYR A 56 11.46 2.36 -3.98
C TYR A 56 11.93 1.81 -2.63
N ARG A 57 12.59 2.62 -1.78
CA ARG A 57 12.90 2.22 -0.41
C ARG A 57 11.63 1.96 0.40
N SER A 58 10.64 2.84 0.33
CA SER A 58 9.35 2.65 0.99
C SER A 58 8.63 1.40 0.49
N ILE A 59 8.62 1.15 -0.82
CA ILE A 59 8.07 -0.09 -1.39
C ILE A 59 8.79 -1.33 -0.84
N GLN A 60 10.14 -1.30 -0.74
CA GLN A 60 10.89 -2.40 -0.15
C GLN A 60 10.51 -2.63 1.31
N THR A 61 10.40 -1.58 2.12
CA THR A 61 9.94 -1.69 3.51
C THR A 61 8.55 -2.33 3.58
N LEU A 62 7.60 -1.87 2.76
CA LEU A 62 6.24 -2.42 2.75
C LEU A 62 6.19 -3.88 2.27
N LEU A 63 7.07 -4.29 1.35
CA LEU A 63 7.23 -5.69 0.95
C LEU A 63 7.81 -6.52 2.11
N SER A 64 8.84 -6.02 2.79
CA SER A 64 9.47 -6.71 3.93
C SER A 64 8.52 -6.87 5.11
N LEU A 65 7.60 -5.94 5.30
CA LEU A 65 6.55 -6.02 6.32
C LEU A 65 5.35 -6.89 5.89
N GLY A 66 5.33 -7.40 4.65
CA GLY A 66 4.21 -8.20 4.13
C GLY A 66 2.92 -7.40 3.89
N LEU A 67 2.98 -6.06 3.90
CA LEU A 67 1.86 -5.17 3.60
C LEU A 67 1.60 -5.07 2.09
N LEU A 68 2.67 -5.20 1.30
CA LEU A 68 2.62 -5.36 -0.15
C LEU A 68 3.22 -6.71 -0.54
N GLU A 69 2.75 -7.24 -1.66
CA GLU A 69 3.33 -8.40 -2.31
C GLU A 69 3.61 -8.09 -3.78
N ARG A 70 4.56 -8.80 -4.39
CA ARG A 70 4.77 -8.70 -5.84
C ARG A 70 3.68 -9.50 -6.54
N ALA A 71 3.01 -8.88 -7.50
CA ALA A 71 1.95 -9.57 -8.24
C ALA A 71 2.54 -10.74 -9.06
N PRO A 72 2.12 -12.01 -8.80
CA PRO A 72 2.57 -13.14 -9.59
C PRO A 72 2.10 -12.99 -11.05
N ASN A 73 2.90 -13.43 -12.02
CA ASN A 73 2.57 -13.40 -13.45
C ASN A 73 2.30 -12.01 -14.09
N THR A 74 2.81 -10.92 -13.52
CA THR A 74 2.69 -9.59 -14.13
C THR A 74 4.05 -8.97 -14.44
N LYS A 75 4.10 -8.09 -15.47
CA LYS A 75 5.31 -7.35 -15.84
C LYS A 75 5.95 -6.71 -14.61
N ALA A 76 7.29 -6.69 -14.60
CA ALA A 76 8.10 -6.09 -13.53
C ALA A 76 7.50 -4.74 -13.06
N LYS A 77 7.42 -4.54 -11.75
CA LYS A 77 6.87 -3.35 -11.05
C LYS A 77 5.35 -3.30 -10.83
N SER A 78 4.73 -4.48 -10.66
CA SER A 78 3.34 -4.61 -10.23
C SER A 78 3.27 -5.18 -8.80
N TYR A 79 2.40 -4.60 -7.97
CA TYR A 79 2.27 -4.93 -6.55
C TYR A 79 0.81 -5.25 -6.23
N VAL A 80 0.59 -6.20 -5.33
CA VAL A 80 -0.72 -6.52 -4.75
C VAL A 80 -0.72 -6.02 -3.32
N LEU A 81 -1.80 -5.35 -2.94
CA LEU A 81 -2.02 -5.00 -1.54
C LEU A 81 -2.61 -6.20 -0.81
N ARG A 82 -2.04 -6.55 0.33
CA ARG A 82 -2.62 -7.57 1.23
C ARG A 82 -3.82 -6.98 1.94
N SER A 83 -4.97 -7.03 1.25
CA SER A 83 -6.24 -6.52 1.75
C SER A 83 -6.66 -7.20 3.06
N ASP A 84 -6.26 -8.45 3.30
CA ASP A 84 -6.51 -9.19 4.54
C ASP A 84 -6.00 -8.47 5.80
N LEU A 85 -4.99 -7.59 5.67
CA LEU A 85 -4.44 -6.80 6.77
C LEU A 85 -5.18 -5.46 6.98
N LEU A 86 -5.95 -5.01 5.99
CA LEU A 86 -6.70 -3.73 6.01
C LEU A 86 -8.20 -3.94 6.19
N SER A 87 -8.69 -5.16 5.93
CA SER A 87 -10.08 -5.54 6.08
C SER A 87 -10.23 -6.64 7.13
N LYS A 88 -9.95 -6.33 8.39
CA LYS A 88 -10.77 -6.92 9.45
C LYS A 88 -12.14 -6.24 9.40
N ARG A 89 -12.92 -6.54 8.38
CA ARG A 89 -14.37 -6.31 8.43
C ARG A 89 -14.90 -7.50 9.25
N PRO A 90 -15.55 -7.31 10.41
CA PRO A 90 -16.14 -8.42 11.11
C PRO A 90 -17.13 -9.12 10.16
N PRO A 91 -17.24 -10.46 10.20
CA PRO A 91 -18.28 -11.16 9.45
C PRO A 91 -19.61 -10.54 9.87
N ARG A 92 -20.35 -10.00 8.90
CA ARG A 92 -21.74 -9.60 9.12
C ARG A 92 -22.52 -10.90 9.30
N GLY A 93 -22.68 -11.31 10.55
CA GLY A 93 -23.77 -12.17 10.98
C GLY A 93 -25.09 -11.45 10.88
#